data_AF-A0A7S8MX42-F1
#
_entry.id   AF-A0A7S8MX42-F1
#
_cell.length_a   1.000
_cell.length_b   1.000
_cell.length_c   1.000
_cell.angle_alpha   90.00
_cell.angle_beta   90.00
_cell.angle_gamma   90.00
#
_symmetry.space_group_name_H-M   'P 1'
#
loop_
_entity.id
_entity.type
_entity.pdbx_description
1 polymer ?
#
loop_
_entity_poly.entity_id
_entity_poly.type
_entity_poly.pdbx_seq_one_letter_code
_entity_poly.pdbx_strand_id
1 'polypeptide(L)' 'MRVIGTIRSTATERITVEADSYQEARELLEAQVPEGHELIVIRTDTDT' A
#
# COMPACT_ATOMS: atom_id res chain seq x y z
N MET A 1 2.44 27.02 -29.32
CA MET A 1 3.34 26.75 -28.16
C MET A 1 2.72 25.64 -27.35
N ARG A 2 3.44 24.53 -27.09
CA ARG A 2 2.91 23.37 -26.37
C ARG A 2 3.49 23.36 -24.95
N VAL A 3 2.61 23.41 -23.96
CA VAL A 3 2.97 23.31 -22.55
C VAL A 3 2.49 21.96 -22.05
N ILE A 4 3.41 21.17 -21.51
CA ILE A 4 3.14 19.86 -20.92
C ILE A 4 3.37 20.02 -19.43
N GLY A 5 2.34 19.79 -18.63
CA GLY A 5 2.42 19.77 -17.18
C GLY A 5 2.42 18.34 -16.68
N THR A 6 3.39 18.01 -15.83
CA THR A 6 3.47 16.71 -15.14
C THR A 6 3.08 16.92 -13.70
N ILE A 7 2.07 16.16 -13.24
CA ILE A 7 1.59 16.18 -11.86
C ILE A 7 2.17 14.99 -11.08
N ARG A 8 2.27 15.14 -9.77
CA ARG A 8 2.81 14.14 -8.83
C ARG A 8 1.76 13.07 -8.55
N SER A 9 2.09 11.81 -8.77
CA SER A 9 1.23 10.69 -8.37
C SER A 9 1.27 10.53 -6.85
N THR A 10 0.19 10.92 -6.18
CA THR A 10 -0.24 10.34 -4.89
C THR A 10 -0.84 8.95 -5.15
N ALA A 11 -0.11 8.09 -5.86
CA ALA A 11 -0.60 6.75 -6.18
C ALA A 11 -0.63 5.94 -4.89
N THR A 12 -1.82 5.79 -4.31
CA THR A 12 -2.05 4.82 -3.24
C THR A 12 -1.94 3.43 -3.86
N GLU A 13 -0.78 2.81 -3.71
CA GLU A 13 -0.55 1.42 -4.10
C GLU A 13 -1.15 0.49 -3.03
N ARG A 14 -1.89 -0.53 -3.47
CA ARG A 14 -2.41 -1.56 -2.57
C ARG A 14 -1.48 -2.76 -2.63
N ILE A 15 -0.94 -3.11 -1.48
CA ILE A 15 -0.19 -4.35 -1.26
C ILE A 15 -1.11 -5.34 -0.54
N THR A 16 -1.03 -6.62 -0.93
CA THR A 16 -1.80 -7.71 -0.34
C THR A 16 -0.82 -8.77 0.14
N VAL A 17 -1.02 -9.24 1.37
CA VAL A 17 -0.23 -10.31 1.97
C VAL A 17 -1.17 -11.37 2.51
N GLU A 18 -0.75 -12.62 2.40
CA GLU A 18 -1.41 -13.76 3.01
C GLU A 18 -0.56 -14.20 4.20
N ALA A 19 -1.18 -14.31 5.37
CA ALA A 19 -0.51 -14.67 6.61
C ALA A 19 -1.49 -15.41 7.52
N ASP A 20 -0.97 -16.29 8.38
CA ASP A 20 -1.77 -17.10 9.29
C ASP A 20 -2.27 -16.32 10.51
N SER A 21 -1.76 -15.09 10.71
CA SER A 21 -2.11 -14.24 11.84
C SER A 21 -1.98 -12.76 11.49
N TYR A 22 -2.82 -11.92 12.11
CA TYR A 22 -2.80 -10.46 11.89
C TYR A 22 -1.43 -9.83 12.17
N GLN A 23 -0.74 -10.30 13.20
CA GLN A 23 0.59 -9.80 13.55
C GLN A 23 1.60 -10.08 12.42
N GLU A 24 1.62 -11.31 11.92
CA GLU A 24 2.46 -11.71 10.79
C GLU A 24 2.08 -10.94 9.51
N ALA A 25 0.78 -10.78 9.23
CA ALA A 25 0.30 -9.97 8.10
C ALA A 25 0.80 -8.52 8.19
N ARG A 26 0.77 -7.93 9.39
CA ARG A 26 1.23 -6.57 9.61
C ARG A 26 2.74 -6.45 9.37
N GLU A 27 3.53 -7.35 9.91
CA GLU A 27 4.98 -7.36 9.71
C GLU A 27 5.35 -7.50 8.22
N LEU A 28 4.63 -8.38 7.50
CA LEU A 28 4.79 -8.55 6.06
C LEU A 28 4.36 -7.32 5.26
N LEU A 29 3.28 -6.64 5.67
CA LEU A 29 2.85 -5.39 5.05
C LEU A 29 3.88 -4.28 5.27
N GLU A 30 4.38 -4.11 6.49
CA GLU A 30 5.41 -3.11 6.83
C GLU A 30 6.70 -3.36 6.07
N ALA A 31 7.11 -4.63 5.90
CA ALA A 31 8.28 -5.01 5.11
C ALA A 31 8.11 -4.75 3.60
N GLN A 32 6.88 -4.75 3.11
CA GLN A 32 6.56 -4.47 1.71
C GLN A 32 6.26 -2.99 1.42
N VAL A 33 6.24 -2.11 2.44
CA VAL A 33 6.07 -0.67 2.20
C VAL A 33 7.33 -0.12 1.50
N PRO A 34 7.21 0.43 0.28
CA PRO A 34 8.34 1.05 -0.39
C PRO A 34 8.73 2.37 0.30
N GLU A 35 10.02 2.70 0.26
CA GLU A 35 10.53 3.93 0.86
C GLU A 35 9.78 5.17 0.34
N GLY A 36 9.32 6.02 1.27
CA GLY A 36 8.52 7.20 0.94
C GLY A 36 7.01 6.96 0.81
N HIS A 37 6.53 5.74 1.08
CA HIS A 37 5.11 5.44 1.24
C HIS A 37 4.77 5.26 2.74
N GLU A 38 3.53 5.58 3.09
CA GLU A 38 3.02 5.42 4.46
C GLU A 38 1.82 4.47 4.45
N LEU A 39 1.83 3.54 5.40
CA LEU A 39 0.76 2.57 5.58
C LEU A 39 -0.41 3.24 6.32
N ILE A 40 -1.37 3.76 5.55
CA ILE A 40 -2.47 4.56 6.08
C ILE A 40 -3.67 3.74 6.58
N VAL A 41 -3.93 2.56 6.00
CA VAL A 41 -5.10 1.72 6.31
C VAL A 41 -4.74 0.24 6.11
N ILE A 42 -5.06 -0.60 7.08
CA ILE A 42 -5.01 -2.06 6.99
C ILE A 42 -6.43 -2.60 7.07
N ARG A 43 -6.81 -3.48 6.14
CA ARG A 43 -8.10 -4.18 6.16
C ARG A 43 -7.88 -5.67 5.93
N THR A 44 -8.56 -6.50 6.71
CA THR A 44 -8.67 -7.93 6.43
C THR A 44 -9.76 -8.13 5.39
N ASP A 45 -9.44 -8.78 4.28
CA ASP A 45 -10.47 -9.18 3.31
C ASP A 45 -11.20 -10.37 3.92
N THR A 46 -12.32 -10.09 4.59
CA THR A 46 -13.23 -11.11 5.08
C THR A 46 -14.35 -11.19 4.04
N ASP A 47 -14.15 -12.03 3.02
CA ASP A 47 -15.19 -12.38 2.06
C ASP A 47 -16.40 -12.87 2.87
N THR A 48 -17.51 -12.15 2.78
CA THR A 48 -18.77 -12.41 3.51
C THR A 48 -19.76 -13.07 2.57
#